data_AF-A0A379WJY3-F1
#
_entry.id   AF-A0A379WJY3-F1
#
_cell.length_a   1.000
_cell.length_b   1.000
_cell.length_c   1.000
_cell.angle_alpha   90.00
_cell.angle_beta   90.00
_cell.angle_gamma   90.00
#
_symmetry.space_group_name_H-M   'P 1'
#
loop_
_entity.id
_entity.type
_entity.pdbx_description
1 polymer ?
#
loop_
_entity_poly.entity_id
_entity_poly.type
_entity_poly.pdbx_seq_one_letter_code
_entity_poly.pdbx_strand_id
1 'polypeptide(L)'
;MGLPDLISEVKKVDDHTVQFVLTRPEAPFLADLAMDFASILSKEYADNMLKAGTPEKVDLNPVGTGPFQLVQYQKDSRILYKAFDGYWGTKPQIDRLVFSITPDASVRYAKLQKNECQVMPYPNPADIARMKEDKNINLMEQAGLNVGYLSYNVQKKPLDDVKVRQALTYAVNKEAIIKAVYQGAGVAAKNLIPPTMWGYNDDIKDYGYDPEKRRRC
;
A
#
# COMPACT_ATOMS: atom_id res chain seq x y z
N MET A 1 1.33 11.02 -10.51
CA MET A 1 -0.04 11.41 -10.86
C MET A 1 -0.14 12.79 -11.51
N GLY A 2 0.85 13.68 -11.40
CA GLY A 2 0.83 14.94 -12.17
C GLY A 2 -0.35 15.86 -11.84
N LEU A 3 -0.93 15.71 -10.63
CA LEU A 3 -2.09 16.51 -10.21
C LEU A 3 -1.86 18.02 -10.28
N PRO A 4 -0.66 18.57 -9.95
CA PRO A 4 -0.40 20.00 -10.11
C PRO A 4 -0.54 20.49 -11.56
N ASP A 5 -0.24 19.66 -12.56
CA ASP A 5 -0.37 20.01 -13.98
C ASP A 5 -1.77 19.71 -14.52
N LEU A 6 -2.50 18.81 -13.87
CA LEU A 6 -3.84 18.37 -14.27
C LEU A 6 -4.95 19.27 -13.71
N ILE A 7 -4.90 19.59 -12.41
CA ILE A 7 -5.93 20.38 -11.73
C ILE A 7 -5.61 21.85 -11.94
N SER A 8 -6.39 22.52 -12.78
CA SER A 8 -6.26 23.96 -13.00
C SER A 8 -6.79 24.74 -11.80
N GLU A 9 -7.98 24.36 -11.30
CA GLU A 9 -8.67 25.08 -10.22
C GLU A 9 -9.52 24.12 -9.37
N VAL A 10 -9.61 24.42 -8.07
CA VAL A 10 -10.58 23.81 -7.15
C VAL A 10 -11.47 24.92 -6.60
N LYS A 11 -12.72 24.95 -7.06
CA LYS A 11 -13.67 26.03 -6.76
C LYS A 11 -14.61 25.63 -5.64
N LYS A 12 -14.80 26.55 -4.70
CA LYS A 12 -15.99 26.59 -3.86
C LYS A 12 -17.12 27.20 -4.70
N VAL A 13 -18.10 26.40 -5.09
CA VAL A 13 -19.33 26.92 -5.73
C VAL A 13 -20.27 27.46 -4.65
N ASP A 14 -20.44 26.70 -3.57
CA ASP A 14 -21.15 27.08 -2.34
C ASP A 14 -20.63 26.26 -1.15
N ASP A 15 -21.32 26.26 -0.01
CA ASP A 15 -20.90 25.56 1.22
C ASP A 15 -20.92 24.03 1.12
N HIS A 16 -21.67 23.46 0.16
CA HIS A 16 -21.83 22.02 -0.03
C HIS A 16 -21.47 21.53 -1.45
N THR A 17 -21.01 22.43 -2.32
CA THR A 17 -20.66 22.13 -3.71
C THR A 17 -19.22 22.56 -4.03
N VAL A 18 -18.39 21.58 -4.43
CA VAL A 18 -17.00 21.79 -4.87
C VAL A 18 -16.87 21.39 -6.34
N GLN A 19 -16.20 22.22 -7.15
CA GLN A 19 -15.92 21.94 -8.56
C GLN A 19 -14.42 21.85 -8.82
N PHE A 20 -13.98 20.73 -9.40
CA PHE A 20 -12.63 20.58 -9.95
C PHE A 20 -12.63 20.96 -11.44
N VAL A 21 -11.72 21.84 -11.83
CA VAL A 21 -11.49 22.22 -13.24
C VAL A 21 -10.18 21.60 -13.69
N LEU A 22 -10.22 20.71 -14.69
CA LEU A 22 -9.06 19.99 -15.19
C LEU A 22 -8.56 20.63 -16.51
N THR A 23 -7.24 20.61 -16.73
CA THR A 23 -6.61 21.12 -17.95
C THR A 23 -6.83 20.22 -19.16
N ARG A 24 -7.16 18.95 -18.93
CA ARG A 24 -7.53 17.96 -19.93
C ARG A 24 -8.46 16.91 -19.32
N PRO A 25 -9.21 16.13 -20.12
CA PRO A 25 -9.91 14.96 -19.62
C PRO A 25 -8.93 13.94 -19.01
N GLU A 26 -9.27 13.41 -17.84
CA GLU A 26 -8.49 12.38 -17.15
C GLU A 26 -9.45 11.27 -16.68
N ALA A 27 -9.47 10.16 -17.41
CA ALA A 27 -10.38 9.04 -17.15
C ALA A 27 -10.30 8.47 -15.71
N PRO A 28 -9.12 8.30 -15.08
CA PRO A 28 -9.03 7.78 -13.72
C PRO A 28 -9.33 8.80 -12.62
N PHE A 29 -9.58 10.09 -12.93
CA PHE A 29 -9.65 11.15 -11.92
C PHE A 29 -10.63 10.88 -10.77
N LEU A 30 -11.79 10.28 -11.05
CA LEU A 30 -12.75 9.93 -10.01
C LEU A 30 -12.22 8.84 -9.07
N ALA A 31 -11.46 7.88 -9.58
CA ALA A 31 -10.81 6.86 -8.77
C ALA A 31 -9.63 7.45 -7.97
N ASP A 32 -8.89 8.41 -8.54
CA ASP A 32 -7.81 9.11 -7.85
C ASP A 32 -8.34 9.86 -6.61
N LEU A 33 -9.53 10.47 -6.69
CA LEU A 33 -10.18 11.14 -5.55
C LEU A 33 -10.62 10.20 -4.42
N ALA A 34 -10.66 8.88 -4.67
CA ALA A 34 -10.97 7.88 -3.65
C ALA A 34 -9.71 7.33 -2.94
N MET A 35 -8.51 7.77 -3.33
CA MET A 35 -7.24 7.33 -2.74
C MET A 35 -6.94 8.06 -1.43
N ASP A 36 -6.10 7.46 -0.59
CA ASP A 36 -5.79 7.95 0.76
C ASP A 36 -5.23 9.40 0.77
N PHE A 37 -4.44 9.78 -0.24
CA PHE A 37 -3.85 11.12 -0.32
C PHE A 37 -4.90 12.22 -0.53
N ALA A 38 -6.09 11.87 -1.03
CA ALA A 38 -7.20 12.78 -1.26
C ALA A 38 -8.14 12.87 -0.03
N SER A 39 -7.73 12.34 1.12
CA SER A 39 -8.46 12.49 2.38
C SER A 39 -8.71 13.96 2.72
N ILE A 40 -9.94 14.29 3.13
CA ILE A 40 -10.33 15.65 3.46
C ILE A 40 -9.87 16.01 4.88
N LEU A 41 -9.06 17.05 4.99
CA LEU A 41 -8.60 17.61 6.26
C LEU A 41 -9.52 18.75 6.76
N SER A 42 -9.52 19.00 8.07
CA SER A 42 -10.29 20.09 8.66
C SER A 42 -9.59 21.44 8.49
N LYS A 43 -10.17 22.32 7.66
CA LYS A 43 -9.70 23.71 7.51
C LYS A 43 -9.75 24.49 8.83
N GLU A 44 -10.81 24.31 9.60
CA GLU A 44 -10.96 24.99 10.90
C GLU A 44 -9.82 24.61 11.86
N TYR A 45 -9.49 23.31 11.93
CA TYR A 45 -8.39 22.84 12.76
C TYR A 45 -7.04 23.41 12.27
N ALA A 46 -6.82 23.43 10.95
CA ALA A 46 -5.62 24.00 10.37
C ALA A 46 -5.47 25.50 10.68
N ASP A 47 -6.54 26.29 10.52
CA ASP A 47 -6.55 27.72 10.84
C ASP A 47 -6.22 27.96 12.33
N ASN A 48 -6.76 27.12 13.22
CA ASN A 48 -6.51 27.22 14.66
C ASN A 48 -5.07 26.88 15.03
N MET A 49 -4.51 25.81 14.46
CA MET A 49 -3.11 25.41 14.71
C MET A 49 -2.11 26.41 14.12
N LEU A 50 -2.43 27.00 12.97
CA LEU A 50 -1.64 28.08 12.38
C LEU A 50 -1.62 29.33 13.27
N LYS A 51 -2.78 29.77 13.77
CA LYS A 51 -2.89 30.88 14.74
C LYS A 51 -2.13 30.60 16.04
N ALA A 52 -2.12 29.35 16.49
CA ALA A 52 -1.38 28.91 17.67
C ALA A 52 0.13 28.74 17.42
N GLY A 53 0.63 28.98 16.20
CA GLY A 53 2.03 28.82 15.84
C GLY A 53 2.54 27.36 15.86
N THR A 54 1.63 26.38 15.75
CA THR A 54 1.96 24.95 15.76
C THR A 54 1.29 24.18 14.60
N PRO A 55 1.43 24.62 13.34
CA PRO A 55 0.75 24.03 12.18
C PRO A 55 1.05 22.54 11.99
N GLU A 56 2.22 22.07 12.39
CA GLU A 56 2.63 20.66 12.34
C GLU A 56 1.71 19.71 13.13
N LYS A 57 0.92 20.25 14.08
CA LYS A 57 -0.07 19.46 14.81
C LYS A 57 -1.21 18.96 13.92
N VAL A 58 -1.49 19.62 12.79
CA VAL A 58 -2.47 19.12 11.82
C VAL A 58 -2.06 17.74 11.31
N ASP A 59 -0.77 17.54 11.07
CA ASP A 59 -0.22 16.29 10.55
C ASP A 59 0.01 15.24 11.66
N LEU A 60 0.40 15.69 12.86
CA LEU A 60 0.77 14.80 13.98
C LEU A 60 -0.42 14.37 14.85
N ASN A 61 -1.46 15.20 14.96
CA ASN A 61 -2.65 14.97 15.77
C ASN A 61 -3.89 14.96 14.87
N PRO A 62 -4.16 13.84 14.16
CA PRO A 62 -5.16 13.81 13.11
C PRO A 62 -6.57 14.07 13.63
N VAL A 63 -7.26 15.01 12.98
CA VAL A 63 -8.70 15.27 13.14
C VAL A 63 -9.35 15.05 11.78
N GLY A 64 -10.23 14.05 11.70
CA GLY A 64 -10.92 13.68 10.47
C GLY A 64 -12.38 13.29 10.72
N THR A 65 -13.07 12.87 9.66
CA THR A 65 -14.49 12.48 9.67
C THR A 65 -14.71 10.97 9.61
N GLY A 66 -13.65 10.19 9.82
CA GLY A 66 -13.65 8.73 9.73
C GLY A 66 -14.37 8.03 10.89
N PRO A 67 -14.53 6.69 10.81
CA PRO A 67 -15.24 5.89 11.80
C PRO A 67 -14.51 5.74 13.14
N PHE A 68 -13.19 6.00 13.16
CA PHE A 68 -12.34 5.92 14.34
C PHE A 68 -11.55 7.21 14.53
N GLN A 69 -11.27 7.55 15.78
CA GLN A 69 -10.46 8.70 16.18
C GLN A 69 -9.25 8.23 16.99
N LEU A 70 -8.09 8.84 16.75
CA LEU A 70 -6.85 8.56 17.48
C LEU A 70 -7.00 8.97 18.95
N VAL A 71 -6.64 8.07 19.86
CA VAL A 71 -6.62 8.32 21.31
C VAL A 71 -5.20 8.43 21.82
N GLN A 72 -4.32 7.52 21.39
CA GLN A 72 -2.94 7.49 21.83
C GLN A 72 -2.08 6.83 20.76
N TYR A 73 -0.91 7.40 20.55
CA TYR A 73 0.18 6.75 19.84
C TYR A 73 1.39 6.62 20.76
N GLN A 74 1.87 5.40 20.94
CA GLN A 74 3.16 5.12 21.57
C GLN A 74 4.09 4.61 20.48
N LYS A 75 5.10 5.43 20.17
CA LYS A 75 6.06 5.17 19.10
C LYS A 75 6.62 3.75 19.20
N ASP A 76 6.60 3.03 18.08
CA ASP A 76 7.11 1.67 17.92
C ASP A 76 6.49 0.61 18.84
N SER A 77 5.39 0.93 19.54
CA SER A 77 4.73 0.05 20.51
C SER A 77 3.26 -0.20 20.18
N ARG A 78 2.42 0.85 20.22
CA ARG A 78 0.97 0.70 20.01
C ARG A 78 0.29 1.96 19.49
N ILE A 79 -0.81 1.75 18.77
CA ILE A 79 -1.75 2.80 18.40
C ILE A 79 -3.13 2.43 18.94
N LEU A 80 -3.76 3.35 19.65
CA LEU A 80 -5.10 3.19 20.21
C LEU A 80 -6.06 4.15 19.52
N TYR A 81 -7.13 3.59 19.00
CA TYR A 81 -8.27 4.33 18.49
C TYR A 81 -9.54 3.99 19.29
N LYS A 82 -10.49 4.92 19.30
CA LYS A 82 -11.87 4.68 19.73
C LYS A 82 -12.82 4.95 18.58
N ALA A 83 -13.97 4.28 18.57
CA ALA A 83 -15.04 4.60 17.61
C ALA A 83 -15.45 6.07 17.74
N PHE A 84 -15.86 6.68 16.63
CA PHE A 84 -16.37 8.04 16.60
C PHE A 84 -17.90 8.02 16.61
N ASP A 85 -18.50 8.44 17.73
CA ASP A 85 -19.96 8.42 17.90
C ASP A 85 -20.72 9.29 16.91
N GLY A 86 -20.08 10.34 16.39
CA GLY A 86 -20.62 11.24 15.38
C GLY A 86 -20.32 10.81 13.94
N TYR A 87 -19.86 9.57 13.71
CA TYR A 87 -19.60 9.08 12.36
C TYR A 87 -20.89 9.09 11.53
N TRP A 88 -20.80 9.66 10.33
CA TRP A 88 -21.94 9.88 9.44
C TRP A 88 -22.44 8.60 8.77
N GLY A 89 -21.60 7.56 8.70
CA GLY A 89 -21.92 6.27 8.10
C GLY A 89 -22.39 5.22 9.11
N THR A 90 -22.21 3.95 8.75
CA THR A 90 -22.50 2.84 9.67
C THR A 90 -21.45 2.80 10.77
N LYS A 91 -21.89 2.87 12.02
CA LYS A 91 -20.99 2.82 13.18
C LYS A 91 -20.26 1.47 13.24
N PRO A 92 -18.96 1.46 13.58
CA PRO A 92 -18.24 0.22 13.84
C PRO A 92 -18.92 -0.59 14.94
N GLN A 93 -18.88 -1.91 14.82
CA GLN A 93 -19.35 -2.83 15.86
C GLN A 93 -18.33 -3.00 17.00
N ILE A 94 -17.14 -2.39 16.88
CA ILE A 94 -16.08 -2.40 17.88
C ILE A 94 -15.85 -0.99 18.41
N ASP A 95 -15.82 -0.84 19.73
CA ASP A 95 -15.65 0.48 20.36
C ASP A 95 -14.18 0.93 20.37
N ARG A 96 -13.25 -0.03 20.34
CA ARG A 96 -11.81 0.20 20.42
C ARG A 96 -11.08 -0.61 19.37
N LEU A 97 -10.13 0.05 18.72
CA LEU A 97 -9.20 -0.59 17.79
C LEU A 97 -7.78 -0.37 18.30
N VAL A 98 -7.02 -1.45 18.43
CA VAL A 98 -5.65 -1.42 18.94
C VAL A 98 -4.73 -2.02 17.89
N PHE A 99 -3.76 -1.24 17.44
CA PHE A 99 -2.64 -1.77 16.65
C PHE A 99 -1.49 -2.04 17.62
N SER A 100 -1.16 -3.32 17.84
CA SER A 100 0.09 -3.70 18.48
C SER A 100 1.18 -3.79 17.41
N ILE A 101 2.18 -2.92 17.50
CA ILE A 101 3.28 -2.90 16.55
C ILE A 101 4.16 -4.12 16.84
N THR A 102 4.17 -5.08 15.93
CA THR A 102 4.91 -6.35 16.06
C THR A 102 5.58 -6.66 14.72
N PRO A 103 6.82 -6.17 14.50
CA PRO A 103 7.50 -6.26 13.20
C PRO A 103 7.82 -7.70 12.77
N ASP A 104 8.12 -8.58 13.74
CA ASP A 104 8.45 -9.98 13.47
C ASP A 104 7.18 -10.81 13.16
N ALA A 105 7.17 -11.47 12.00
CA ALA A 105 6.03 -12.26 11.54
C ALA A 105 5.76 -13.51 12.38
N SER A 106 6.80 -14.14 12.91
CA SER A 106 6.69 -15.32 13.78
C SER A 106 6.06 -14.92 15.11
N VAL A 107 6.43 -13.76 15.65
CA VAL A 107 5.81 -13.21 16.87
C VAL A 107 4.35 -12.80 16.61
N ARG A 108 4.03 -12.22 15.44
CA ARG A 108 2.62 -11.97 15.07
C ARG A 108 1.81 -13.25 15.06
N TYR A 109 2.34 -14.33 14.49
CA TYR A 109 1.64 -15.61 14.44
C TYR A 109 1.44 -16.21 15.84
N ALA A 110 2.48 -16.19 16.69
CA ALA A 110 2.35 -16.66 18.07
C ALA A 110 1.29 -15.89 18.88
N LYS A 111 1.17 -14.57 18.67
CA LYS A 111 0.12 -13.74 19.27
C LYS A 111 -1.27 -14.11 18.77
N LEU A 112 -1.41 -14.39 17.48
CA LEU A 112 -2.68 -14.84 16.88
C LEU A 112 -3.13 -16.17 17.52
N GLN A 113 -2.21 -17.13 17.65
CA GLN A 113 -2.48 -18.44 18.28
C GLN A 113 -2.90 -18.32 19.76
N LYS A 114 -2.38 -17.33 20.47
CA LYS A 114 -2.75 -17.03 21.86
C LYS A 114 -3.96 -16.10 21.99
N ASN A 115 -4.56 -15.69 20.87
CA ASN A 115 -5.62 -14.68 20.81
C ASN A 115 -5.24 -13.33 21.46
N GLU A 116 -3.94 -13.01 21.51
CA GLU A 116 -3.44 -11.68 21.89
C GLU A 116 -3.64 -10.66 20.77
N CYS A 117 -3.79 -11.13 19.52
CA CYS A 117 -4.31 -10.36 18.39
C CYS A 117 -5.31 -11.19 17.59
N GLN A 118 -6.24 -10.51 16.89
CA GLN A 118 -7.29 -11.15 16.09
C GLN A 118 -7.01 -11.08 14.59
N VAL A 119 -6.08 -10.20 14.17
CA VAL A 119 -5.68 -10.02 12.77
C VAL A 119 -4.17 -9.76 12.72
N MET A 120 -3.49 -10.35 11.73
CA MET A 120 -2.12 -10.01 11.39
C MET A 120 -1.92 -9.93 9.87
N PRO A 121 -1.14 -8.97 9.36
CA PRO A 121 -0.74 -8.94 7.97
C PRO A 121 0.57 -9.71 7.74
N TYR A 122 0.82 -10.06 6.47
CA TYR A 122 2.10 -10.58 5.97
C TYR A 122 2.66 -11.74 6.81
N PRO A 123 1.96 -12.89 6.86
CA PRO A 123 2.52 -14.09 7.50
C PRO A 123 3.80 -14.55 6.80
N ASN A 124 4.66 -15.28 7.52
CA ASN A 124 5.78 -15.96 6.86
C ASN A 124 5.21 -17.00 5.86
N PRO A 125 5.74 -17.07 4.62
CA PRO A 125 5.30 -18.09 3.67
C PRO A 125 5.40 -19.53 4.20
N ALA A 126 6.43 -19.83 5.02
CA ALA A 126 6.62 -21.13 5.64
C ALA A 126 5.53 -21.51 6.67
N ASP A 127 4.82 -20.52 7.22
CA ASP A 127 3.78 -20.75 8.23
C ASP A 127 2.40 -20.96 7.60
N ILE A 128 2.22 -20.65 6.31
CA ILE A 128 0.93 -20.73 5.59
C ILE A 128 0.32 -22.14 5.69
N ALA A 129 1.12 -23.19 5.49
CA ALA A 129 0.62 -24.57 5.56
C ALA A 129 0.03 -24.88 6.95
N ARG A 130 0.72 -24.47 8.01
CA ARG A 130 0.25 -24.64 9.40
C ARG A 130 -0.97 -23.78 9.69
N MET A 131 -1.02 -22.55 9.18
CA MET A 131 -2.19 -21.67 9.32
C MET A 131 -3.44 -22.23 8.63
N LYS A 132 -3.30 -22.92 7.49
CA LYS A 132 -4.43 -23.59 6.80
C LYS A 132 -5.01 -24.76 7.61
N GLU A 133 -4.20 -25.39 8.44
CA GLU A 133 -4.61 -26.52 9.30
C GLU A 133 -5.16 -26.08 10.66
N ASP A 134 -4.85 -24.84 11.10
CA ASP A 134 -5.29 -24.31 12.40
C ASP A 134 -6.77 -23.90 12.36
N LYS A 135 -7.62 -24.65 13.06
CA LYS A 135 -9.07 -24.42 13.11
C LYS A 135 -9.47 -23.12 13.81
N ASN A 136 -8.55 -22.48 14.54
CA ASN A 136 -8.81 -21.19 15.20
C ASN A 136 -8.52 -20.00 14.28
N ILE A 137 -7.96 -20.24 13.09
CA ILE A 137 -7.55 -19.20 12.15
C ILE A 137 -8.36 -19.32 10.87
N ASN A 138 -9.03 -18.23 10.51
CA ASN A 138 -9.59 -18.09 9.18
C ASN A 138 -8.55 -17.45 8.26
N LEU A 139 -7.78 -18.26 7.53
CA LEU A 139 -6.79 -17.77 6.58
C LEU A 139 -7.46 -17.32 5.28
N MET A 140 -7.64 -16.00 5.13
CA MET A 140 -8.14 -15.40 3.90
C MET A 140 -7.01 -15.27 2.86
N GLU A 141 -7.26 -15.72 1.63
CA GLU A 141 -6.31 -15.62 0.52
C GLU A 141 -6.97 -15.07 -0.74
N GLN A 142 -6.25 -14.21 -1.46
CA GLN A 142 -6.65 -13.69 -2.76
C GLN A 142 -5.42 -13.31 -3.59
N ALA A 143 -5.56 -13.23 -4.91
CA ALA A 143 -4.51 -12.72 -5.78
C ALA A 143 -4.26 -11.22 -5.51
N GLY A 144 -3.00 -10.84 -5.32
CA GLY A 144 -2.61 -9.47 -5.00
C GLY A 144 -2.67 -8.52 -6.20
N LEU A 145 -3.14 -7.30 -5.96
CA LEU A 145 -2.99 -6.18 -6.91
C LEU A 145 -1.64 -5.46 -6.64
N ASN A 146 -0.53 -6.19 -6.75
CA ASN A 146 0.81 -5.70 -6.44
C ASN A 146 1.86 -6.30 -7.38
N VAL A 147 3.08 -5.76 -7.31
CA VAL A 147 4.25 -6.26 -8.02
C VAL A 147 5.51 -6.00 -7.20
N GLY A 148 6.40 -7.00 -7.10
CA GLY A 148 7.75 -6.84 -6.56
C GLY A 148 8.75 -6.71 -7.71
N TYR A 149 9.60 -5.68 -7.68
CA TYR A 149 10.60 -5.44 -8.72
C TYR A 149 11.85 -4.74 -8.16
N LEU A 150 12.96 -4.86 -8.88
CA LEU A 150 14.19 -4.12 -8.62
C LEU A 150 14.26 -2.93 -9.57
N SER A 151 14.29 -1.71 -9.03
CA SER A 151 14.47 -0.51 -9.83
C SER A 151 15.95 -0.28 -10.14
N TYR A 152 16.27 -0.03 -11.41
CA TYR A 152 17.59 0.44 -11.82
C TYR A 152 17.59 1.96 -11.91
N ASN A 153 18.54 2.62 -11.23
CA ASN A 153 18.72 4.05 -11.40
C ASN A 153 19.43 4.33 -12.74
N VAL A 154 18.64 4.62 -13.77
CA VAL A 154 19.13 4.85 -15.15
C VAL A 154 19.94 6.14 -15.33
N GLN A 155 20.09 6.95 -14.28
CA GLN A 155 20.97 8.13 -14.28
C GLN A 155 22.37 7.81 -13.73
N LYS A 156 22.60 6.60 -13.23
CA LYS A 156 23.86 6.17 -12.63
C LYS A 156 24.55 5.15 -13.53
N LYS A 157 25.76 5.47 -13.99
CA LYS A 157 26.61 4.53 -14.73
C LYS A 157 26.94 3.29 -13.87
N PRO A 158 26.97 2.07 -14.44
CA PRO A 158 26.67 1.72 -15.84
C PRO A 158 25.19 1.36 -16.10
N LEU A 159 24.28 1.67 -15.19
CA LEU A 159 22.85 1.34 -15.30
C LEU A 159 22.09 2.26 -16.27
N ASP A 160 22.73 3.30 -16.80
CA ASP A 160 22.23 4.12 -17.91
C ASP A 160 22.20 3.33 -19.22
N ASP A 161 23.11 2.38 -19.42
CA ASP A 161 23.11 1.47 -20.57
C ASP A 161 22.00 0.41 -20.46
N VAL A 162 21.15 0.34 -21.49
CA VAL A 162 20.07 -0.65 -21.58
C VAL A 162 20.60 -2.09 -21.62
N LYS A 163 21.75 -2.35 -22.26
CA LYS A 163 22.34 -3.68 -22.34
C LYS A 163 22.79 -4.18 -20.98
N VAL A 164 23.33 -3.29 -20.14
CA VAL A 164 23.70 -3.61 -18.77
C VAL A 164 22.46 -4.01 -17.96
N ARG A 165 21.35 -3.26 -18.07
CA ARG A 165 20.11 -3.63 -17.38
C ARG A 165 19.51 -4.95 -17.87
N GLN A 166 19.58 -5.21 -19.18
CA GLN A 166 19.16 -6.49 -19.76
C GLN A 166 20.04 -7.64 -19.26
N ALA A 167 21.36 -7.47 -19.24
CA ALA A 167 22.31 -8.46 -18.72
C ALA A 167 22.01 -8.80 -17.25
N LEU A 168 21.77 -7.78 -16.42
CA LEU A 168 21.37 -7.97 -15.02
C LEU A 168 20.03 -8.71 -14.90
N THR A 169 19.08 -8.45 -15.80
CA THR A 169 17.78 -9.15 -15.80
C THR A 169 17.94 -10.63 -16.16
N TYR A 170 18.69 -10.96 -17.22
CA TYR A 170 18.99 -12.35 -17.59
C TYR A 170 19.79 -13.12 -16.52
N ALA A 171 20.50 -12.40 -15.64
CA ALA A 171 21.29 -12.99 -14.56
C ALA A 171 20.42 -13.45 -13.36
N VAL A 172 19.16 -13.00 -13.27
CA VAL A 172 18.29 -13.28 -12.12
C VAL A 172 17.40 -14.48 -12.41
N ASN A 173 17.51 -15.51 -11.57
CA ASN A 173 16.60 -16.65 -11.61
C ASN A 173 15.34 -16.36 -10.79
N LYS A 174 14.31 -15.81 -11.45
CA LYS A 174 13.02 -15.48 -10.82
C LYS A 174 12.34 -16.71 -10.20
N GLU A 175 12.37 -17.86 -10.89
CA GLU A 175 11.75 -19.09 -10.39
C GLU A 175 12.39 -19.57 -9.08
N ALA A 176 13.73 -19.47 -8.97
CA ALA A 176 14.43 -19.77 -7.73
C ALA A 176 14.00 -18.82 -6.59
N ILE A 177 13.79 -17.53 -6.88
CA ILE A 177 13.27 -16.55 -5.91
C ILE A 177 11.85 -16.92 -5.48
N ILE A 178 10.95 -17.19 -6.42
CA ILE A 178 9.56 -17.59 -6.10
C ILE A 178 9.55 -18.84 -5.21
N LYS A 179 10.35 -19.86 -5.56
CA LYS A 179 10.43 -21.10 -4.78
C LYS A 179 11.00 -20.88 -3.38
N ALA A 180 12.10 -20.13 -3.24
CA ALA A 180 12.80 -19.98 -1.97
C ALA A 180 12.16 -18.96 -1.03
N VAL A 181 11.73 -17.82 -1.58
CA VAL A 181 11.22 -16.67 -0.81
C VAL A 181 9.71 -16.74 -0.66
N TYR A 182 8.98 -16.93 -1.76
CA TYR A 182 7.51 -16.88 -1.76
C TYR A 182 6.87 -18.23 -1.44
N GLN A 183 7.59 -19.35 -1.61
CA GLN A 183 7.13 -20.71 -1.26
C GLN A 183 5.73 -21.04 -1.80
N GLY A 184 5.44 -20.61 -3.03
CA GLY A 184 4.14 -20.81 -3.68
C GLY A 184 3.10 -19.70 -3.44
N ALA A 185 3.37 -18.73 -2.55
CA ALA A 185 2.52 -17.57 -2.29
C ALA A 185 2.73 -16.41 -3.30
N GLY A 186 3.23 -16.71 -4.50
CA GLY A 186 3.52 -15.73 -5.54
C GLY A 186 3.86 -16.38 -6.87
N VAL A 187 3.83 -15.58 -7.94
CA VAL A 187 4.15 -16.01 -9.31
C VAL A 187 5.20 -15.10 -9.93
N ALA A 188 6.00 -15.62 -10.85
CA ALA A 188 7.00 -14.82 -11.55
C ALA A 188 6.33 -13.75 -12.42
N ALA A 189 6.73 -12.48 -12.23
CA ALA A 189 6.17 -11.35 -12.97
C ALA A 189 6.92 -11.10 -14.30
N LYS A 190 6.16 -10.98 -15.39
CA LYS A 190 6.63 -10.54 -16.73
C LYS A 190 6.21 -9.11 -17.10
N ASN A 191 5.16 -8.59 -16.46
CA ASN A 191 4.62 -7.24 -16.64
C ASN A 191 4.66 -6.48 -15.32
N LEU A 192 4.54 -5.15 -15.39
CA LEU A 192 4.41 -4.30 -14.22
C LEU A 192 3.03 -4.47 -13.55
N ILE A 193 1.97 -4.54 -14.34
CA ILE A 193 0.62 -4.79 -13.83
C ILE A 193 0.42 -6.31 -13.62
N PRO A 194 -0.31 -6.72 -12.57
CA PRO A 194 -0.57 -8.13 -12.29
C PRO A 194 -1.61 -8.72 -13.27
N PRO A 195 -1.68 -10.05 -13.42
CA PRO A 195 -2.66 -10.71 -14.30
C PRO A 195 -4.13 -10.42 -13.96
N THR A 196 -4.41 -10.00 -12.72
CA THR A 196 -5.76 -9.63 -12.27
C THR A 196 -6.21 -8.25 -12.73
N MET A 197 -5.30 -7.45 -13.32
CA MET A 197 -5.60 -6.11 -13.79
C MET A 197 -5.98 -6.12 -15.27
N TRP A 198 -7.05 -5.41 -15.61
CA TRP A 198 -7.45 -5.22 -17.00
C TRP A 198 -6.32 -4.55 -17.80
N GLY A 199 -6.15 -4.95 -19.06
CA GLY A 199 -5.04 -4.48 -19.91
C GLY A 199 -3.72 -5.26 -19.75
N TYR A 200 -3.70 -6.32 -18.92
CA TYR A 200 -2.56 -7.24 -18.89
C TYR A 200 -2.28 -7.85 -20.26
N ASN A 201 -1.02 -7.80 -20.71
CA ASN A 201 -0.61 -8.34 -22.00
C ASN A 201 0.09 -9.69 -21.82
N ASP A 202 -0.59 -10.76 -22.23
CA ASP A 202 -0.05 -12.12 -22.14
C ASP A 202 1.01 -12.46 -23.19
N ASP A 203 1.04 -11.74 -24.31
CA ASP A 203 1.97 -11.98 -25.42
C ASP A 203 3.40 -11.56 -25.10
N ILE A 204 3.60 -10.71 -24.07
CA ILE A 204 4.92 -10.32 -23.58
C ILE A 204 5.73 -11.56 -23.20
N LYS A 205 6.93 -11.66 -23.77
CA LYS A 205 7.90 -12.71 -23.45
C LYS A 205 8.82 -12.21 -22.36
N ASP A 206 8.87 -12.94 -21.25
CA ASP A 206 9.82 -12.65 -20.18
C ASP A 206 11.26 -12.87 -20.68
N TYR A 207 12.21 -12.14 -20.10
CA TYR A 207 13.64 -12.30 -20.37
C TYR A 207 14.11 -13.72 -20.02
N GLY A 208 13.54 -14.32 -18.98
CA GLY A 208 13.98 -15.63 -18.47
C GLY A 208 15.38 -15.58 -17.85
N TYR A 209 15.84 -16.72 -17.35
CA TYR A 209 17.17 -16.88 -16.77
C TYR A 209 18.14 -17.45 -17.81
N ASP A 210 19.09 -16.64 -18.28
CA ASP A 210 20.09 -17.04 -19.28
C ASP A 210 21.47 -16.41 -18.98
N PRO A 211 22.30 -17.09 -18.16
CA PRO A 211 23.64 -16.63 -17.82
C PRO A 211 24.61 -16.49 -18.99
N GLU A 212 24.38 -17.19 -20.10
CA GLU A 212 25.24 -17.11 -21.29
C GLU A 212 24.88 -15.91 -22.15
N LYS A 213 23.58 -15.60 -22.29
CA LYS A 213 23.12 -14.37 -22.95
C LYS A 213 23.53 -13.12 -22.19
N ARG A 214 23.59 -13.17 -20.85
CA ARG A 214 24.19 -12.11 -20.01
C ARG A 214 25.60 -11.72 -20.46
N ARG A 215 26.46 -12.69 -20.80
CA ARG A 215 27.86 -12.41 -21.21
C ARG A 215 27.97 -11.74 -22.59
N ARG A 216 26.91 -11.80 -23.39
CA ARG A 216 26.85 -11.27 -24.76
C ARG A 216 26.23 -9.87 -24.86
N CYS A 217 25.59 -9.41 -23.78
CA CYS A 217 25.06 -8.05 -23.64
C CYS A 217 26.17 -7.11 -23.18
#